data_AF-A0A2D4HXA8-F1
#
_entry.id   AF-A0A2D4HXA8-F1
#
_cell.length_a   1.000
_cell.length_b   1.000
_cell.length_c   1.000
_cell.angle_alpha   90.00
_cell.angle_beta   90.00
_cell.angle_gamma   90.00
#
_symmetry.space_group_name_H-M   'P 1'
#
loop_
_entity.id
_entity.type
_entity.pdbx_description
1 polymer ?
#
loop_
_entity_poly.entity_id
_entity_poly.type
_entity_poly.pdbx_seq_one_letter_code
_entity_poly.pdbx_strand_id
1 'polypeptide(L)'
;MLEVFNELLIEAKVPNSWMEAYITLIPKEDSDLHQIKNYRLIFLLNADYKIIASIIAVKLKRFLNQFIYSDQNGFLRKRQIKDNMRIIMNTLEYCETHPEKQMALILDAQKVFDNVT
;
A
#
# COMPACT_ATOMS: atom_id res chain seq x y z
N MET A 1 10.35 -3.43 -25.29
CA MET A 1 9.27 -3.65 -24.28
C MET A 1 8.53 -4.96 -24.51
N LEU A 2 8.02 -5.24 -25.72
CA LEU A 2 7.39 -6.54 -26.02
C LEU A 2 8.36 -7.72 -25.83
N GLU A 3 9.60 -7.57 -26.31
CA GLU A 3 10.66 -8.57 -26.12
C GLU A 3 10.94 -8.84 -24.64
N VAL A 4 11.22 -7.79 -23.86
CA VAL A 4 11.41 -7.87 -22.39
C VAL A 4 10.23 -8.56 -21.69
N PHE A 5 9.00 -8.28 -22.11
CA PHE A 5 7.81 -8.94 -21.54
C PHE A 5 7.75 -10.43 -21.89
N ASN A 6 8.09 -10.81 -23.12
CA ASN A 6 8.12 -12.21 -23.55
C ASN A 6 9.23 -13.00 -22.85
N GLU A 7 10.44 -12.42 -22.73
CA GLU A 7 11.54 -13.01 -21.95
C GLU A 7 11.16 -13.23 -20.49
N LEU A 8 10.49 -12.25 -19.87
CA LEU A 8 9.98 -12.40 -18.51
C LEU A 8 8.93 -13.50 -18.40
N LEU A 9 7.96 -13.56 -19.32
CA LEU A 9 6.87 -14.54 -19.26
C LEU A 9 7.33 -15.97 -19.53
N ILE A 10 8.24 -16.15 -20.48
CA ILE A 10 8.65 -17.48 -20.97
C ILE A 10 9.86 -17.99 -20.20
N GLU A 11 10.83 -17.11 -19.93
CA GLU A 11 12.13 -17.49 -19.36
C GLU A 11 12.34 -17.03 -17.92
N ALA A 12 11.38 -16.29 -17.33
CA ALA A 12 11.52 -15.67 -16.01
C ALA A 12 12.75 -14.75 -15.89
N LYS A 13 13.22 -14.20 -17.00
CA LYS A 13 14.36 -13.28 -17.03
C LYS A 13 13.90 -11.83 -16.90
N VAL A 14 14.58 -11.07 -16.05
CA VAL A 14 14.40 -9.63 -15.89
C VAL A 14 15.68 -8.90 -16.30
N PRO A 15 15.59 -7.72 -16.92
CA PRO A 15 16.75 -6.87 -17.14
C PRO A 15 17.42 -6.47 -15.82
N ASN A 16 18.75 -6.46 -15.77
CA ASN A 16 19.48 -6.00 -14.57
C ASN A 16 19.14 -4.55 -14.19
N SER A 17 18.80 -3.71 -15.18
CA SER A 17 18.39 -2.33 -14.94
C SER A 17 17.17 -2.22 -14.03
N TRP A 18 16.32 -3.25 -13.92
CA TRP A 18 15.17 -3.24 -13.00
C TRP A 18 15.57 -3.18 -11.53
N MET A 19 16.82 -3.53 -11.21
CA MET A 19 17.40 -3.40 -9.86
C MET A 19 17.97 -2.00 -9.59
N GLU A 20 17.97 -1.11 -10.59
CA GLU A 20 18.44 0.25 -10.47
C GLU A 20 17.29 1.22 -10.19
N ALA A 21 17.55 2.21 -9.33
CA ALA A 21 16.59 3.25 -8.98
C ALA A 21 17.30 4.59 -8.74
N TYR A 22 16.71 5.68 -9.23
CA TYR A 22 17.11 7.01 -8.77
C TYR A 22 16.36 7.33 -7.48
N ILE A 23 17.12 7.66 -6.43
CA ILE A 23 16.57 7.98 -5.12
C ILE A 23 16.43 9.49 -5.00
N THR A 24 15.25 9.95 -4.59
CA THR A 24 14.99 11.36 -4.28
C THR A 24 14.19 11.50 -2.98
N LEU A 25 14.30 12.67 -2.35
CA LEU A 25 13.61 13.00 -1.11
C LEU A 25 12.52 14.03 -1.38
N ILE A 26 11.30 13.76 -0.92
CA ILE A 26 10.17 14.70 -0.99
C ILE A 26 9.77 15.09 0.43
N PRO A 27 9.78 16.38 0.80
CA PRO A 27 9.35 16.80 2.13
C PRO A 27 7.86 16.49 2.35
N LYS A 28 7.48 16.16 3.59
CA LYS A 28 6.08 16.11 4.01
C LYS A 28 5.54 17.54 4.04
N GLU A 29 4.29 17.71 3.64
CA GLU A 29 3.59 19.00 3.74
C GLU A 29 3.58 19.49 5.18
N ASP A 30 3.72 20.80 5.36
CA ASP A 30 3.69 21.51 6.65
C ASP A 30 4.64 20.95 7.73
N SER A 31 5.82 20.50 7.33
CA SER A 31 6.81 19.89 8.24
C SER A 31 8.13 20.65 8.31
N ASP A 32 8.82 20.55 9.45
CA ASP A 32 10.15 21.13 9.65
C ASP A 32 11.17 20.47 8.72
N LEU A 33 11.68 21.25 7.76
CA LEU A 33 12.63 20.80 6.74
C LEU A 33 14.03 20.51 7.28
N HIS A 34 14.34 20.89 8.52
CA HIS A 34 15.61 20.55 9.17
C HIS A 34 15.63 19.12 9.74
N GLN A 35 14.50 18.43 9.78
CA GLN A 35 14.37 17.09 10.33
C GLN A 35 14.31 16.03 9.21
N ILE A 36 15.32 15.16 9.11
CA ILE A 36 15.38 14.14 8.04
C ILE A 36 14.17 13.18 8.02
N LYS A 37 13.58 12.90 9.20
CA LYS A 37 12.36 12.07 9.35
C LYS A 37 11.11 12.65 8.67
N ASN A 38 11.17 13.94 8.32
CA ASN A 38 10.10 14.65 7.65
C ASN A 38 10.18 14.53 6.12
N TYR A 39 11.19 13.85 5.58
CA TYR A 39 11.27 13.54 4.16
C TYR A 39 10.75 12.13 3.88
N ARG A 40 10.07 11.98 2.75
CA ARG A 40 9.68 10.70 2.15
C ARG A 40 10.73 10.32 1.12
N LEU A 41 11.29 9.13 1.26
CA LEU A 41 12.18 8.55 0.26
C LEU A 41 11.33 8.04 -0.91
N ILE A 42 11.70 8.42 -2.14
CA ILE A 42 11.03 7.97 -3.37
C ILE A 42 12.05 7.33 -4.29
N PHE A 43 11.76 6.10 -4.70
CA PHE A 43 12.53 5.36 -5.69
C PHE A 43 11.90 5.54 -7.08
N LEU A 44 12.63 6.20 -7.98
CA LEU A 44 12.26 6.34 -9.38
C LEU A 44 12.76 5.10 -10.13
N LEU A 45 11.89 4.09 -10.18
CA LEU A 45 12.13 2.84 -10.89
C LEU A 45 11.88 2.97 -12.40
N ASN A 46 12.49 2.05 -13.14
CA ASN A 46 12.35 1.89 -14.59
C ASN A 46 10.87 1.79 -15.04
N ALA A 47 10.57 2.38 -16.20
CA ALA A 47 9.19 2.54 -16.68
C ALA A 47 8.58 1.20 -17.14
N ASP A 48 9.36 0.37 -17.82
CA ASP A 48 8.98 -0.99 -18.23
C ASP A 48 8.69 -1.90 -17.03
N TYR A 49 9.52 -1.83 -15.98
CA TYR A 49 9.23 -2.47 -14.68
C TYR A 49 7.85 -2.04 -14.15
N LYS A 50 7.59 -0.72 -14.07
CA LYS A 50 6.32 -0.19 -13.56
C LYS A 50 5.12 -0.64 -14.39
N ILE A 51 5.26 -0.68 -15.71
CA ILE A 51 4.19 -1.15 -16.62
C ILE A 51 3.87 -2.62 -16.35
N ILE A 52 4.89 -3.48 -16.29
CA ILE A 52 4.70 -4.91 -16.07
C ILE A 52 4.15 -5.19 -14.66
N ALA A 53 4.69 -4.55 -13.63
CA ALA A 53 4.18 -4.63 -12.27
C ALA A 53 2.71 -4.18 -12.18
N SER A 54 2.33 -3.13 -12.91
CA SER A 54 0.94 -2.67 -12.99
C SER A 54 0.01 -3.70 -13.63
N ILE A 55 0.44 -4.35 -14.72
CA ILE A 55 -0.32 -5.44 -15.36
C ILE A 55 -0.56 -6.59 -14.37
N ILE A 56 0.49 -7.01 -13.64
CA ILE A 56 0.39 -8.06 -12.62
C ILE A 56 -0.57 -7.63 -11.50
N ALA A 57 -0.42 -6.41 -10.98
CA ALA A 57 -1.29 -5.88 -9.92
C ALA A 57 -2.76 -5.84 -10.34
N VAL A 58 -3.07 -5.44 -11.58
CA VAL A 58 -4.44 -5.46 -12.12
C VAL A 58 -5.01 -6.87 -12.20
N LYS A 59 -4.19 -7.86 -12.60
CA LYS A 59 -4.61 -9.27 -12.60
C LYS A 59 -4.89 -9.78 -11.19
N LEU A 60 -3.99 -9.51 -10.24
CA LEU A 60 -4.14 -9.93 -8.83
C LEU A 60 -5.37 -9.30 -8.17
N LYS A 61 -5.63 -8.01 -8.42
CA LYS A 61 -6.79 -7.27 -7.88
C LYS A 61 -8.15 -7.95 -8.13
N ARG A 62 -8.25 -8.83 -9.13
CA ARG A 62 -9.48 -9.61 -9.39
C ARG A 62 -9.76 -10.68 -8.34
N PHE A 63 -8.73 -11.16 -7.66
CA PHE A 63 -8.80 -12.29 -6.73
C PHE A 63 -8.54 -11.90 -5.28
N LEU A 64 -7.86 -10.77 -5.02
CA LEU A 64 -7.50 -10.34 -3.66
C LEU A 64 -8.68 -10.30 -2.67
N ASN A 65 -9.87 -9.92 -3.13
CA ASN A 65 -11.06 -9.88 -2.28
C ASN A 65 -11.51 -11.26 -1.76
N GLN A 66 -11.06 -12.36 -2.37
CA GLN A 66 -11.37 -13.73 -1.93
C GLN A 66 -10.47 -14.17 -0.77
N PHE A 67 -9.29 -13.56 -0.63
CA PHE A 67 -8.26 -13.96 0.33
C PHE A 67 -8.13 -12.97 1.49
N ILE A 68 -8.51 -11.71 1.29
CA ILE A 68 -8.38 -10.67 2.30
C ILE A 68 -9.70 -10.45 3.04
N TYR A 69 -9.64 -10.49 4.37
CA TYR A 69 -10.78 -10.34 5.28
C TYR A 69 -11.55 -9.04 5.03
N SER A 70 -12.87 -9.03 5.25
CA SER A 70 -13.77 -7.92 4.92
C SER A 70 -13.37 -6.58 5.52
N ASP A 71 -12.79 -6.62 6.72
CA ASP A 71 -12.54 -5.43 7.52
C ASP A 71 -11.27 -4.67 7.07
N GLN A 72 -10.46 -5.30 6.21
CA GLN A 72 -9.32 -4.65 5.57
C GLN A 72 -9.78 -3.91 4.30
N ASN A 73 -9.95 -2.59 4.40
CA ASN A 73 -10.50 -1.79 3.30
C ASN A 73 -9.44 -1.10 2.40
N GLY A 74 -8.18 -1.00 2.87
CA GLY A 74 -7.11 -0.33 2.14
C GLY A 74 -6.75 -1.02 0.81
N PHE A 75 -6.60 -0.23 -0.25
CA PHE A 75 -6.06 -0.64 -1.57
C PHE A 75 -6.83 -1.75 -2.31
N LEU A 76 -8.05 -2.07 -1.89
CA LEU A 76 -8.86 -3.15 -2.46
C LEU A 76 -10.03 -2.64 -3.30
N ARG A 77 -10.35 -3.41 -4.35
CA ARG A 77 -11.41 -3.05 -5.28
C ARG A 77 -12.77 -3.11 -4.59
N LYS A 78 -13.59 -2.06 -4.76
CA LYS A 78 -14.93 -1.90 -4.16
C LYS A 78 -14.94 -1.80 -2.62
N ARG A 79 -13.78 -1.56 -1.99
CA ARG A 79 -13.68 -1.26 -0.57
C ARG A 79 -13.30 0.21 -0.41
N GLN A 80 -14.02 0.93 0.42
CA GLN A 80 -13.91 2.38 0.55
C GLN A 80 -13.66 2.78 2.01
N ILE A 81 -13.01 3.91 2.21
CA ILE A 81 -12.73 4.43 3.57
C ILE A 81 -14.00 4.67 4.38
N LYS A 82 -15.14 4.94 3.72
CA LYS A 82 -16.45 5.08 4.36
C LYS A 82 -16.92 3.80 5.05
N ASP A 83 -16.48 2.64 4.57
CA ASP A 83 -16.83 1.35 5.16
C ASP A 83 -16.18 1.24 6.56
N ASN A 84 -14.91 1.67 6.69
CA ASN A 84 -14.25 1.82 7.99
C ASN A 84 -14.98 2.82 8.90
N MET A 85 -15.39 3.98 8.37
CA MET A 85 -16.12 4.97 9.16
C MET A 85 -17.41 4.39 9.73
N ARG A 86 -18.16 3.61 8.93
CA ARG A 86 -19.40 2.97 9.39
C ARG A 86 -19.15 1.96 10.50
N ILE A 87 -18.08 1.16 10.38
CA ILE A 87 -17.66 0.22 11.44
C ILE A 87 -17.40 0.99 12.74
N ILE A 88 -16.61 2.08 12.69
CA ILE A 88 -16.30 2.89 13.87
C ILE A 88 -17.57 3.48 14.50
N MET A 89 -18.47 4.05 13.69
CA MET A 89 -19.72 4.61 14.20
C MET A 89 -20.61 3.55 14.85
N ASN A 90 -20.72 2.36 14.25
CA ASN A 90 -21.47 1.24 14.85
C ASN A 90 -20.86 0.80 16.18
N THR A 91 -19.54 0.72 16.26
CA THR A 91 -18.84 0.37 17.50
C THR A 91 -19.09 1.42 18.59
N LEU A 92 -19.06 2.71 18.26
CA LEU A 92 -19.35 3.79 19.21
C LEU A 92 -20.80 3.73 19.72
N GLU A 93 -21.78 3.51 18.84
CA GLU A 93 -23.19 3.39 19.22
C GLU A 93 -23.44 2.15 20.12
N TYR A 94 -22.80 1.02 19.80
CA TYR A 94 -22.81 -0.15 20.67
C TYR A 94 -22.21 0.19 22.04
N CYS A 95 -21.09 0.90 22.03
CA CYS A 95 -20.40 1.29 23.24
C CYS A 95 -21.24 2.20 24.16
N GLU A 96 -22.00 3.13 23.59
CA GLU A 96 -22.92 4.01 24.32
C GLU A 96 -24.09 3.27 24.99
N THR A 97 -24.53 2.16 24.39
CA THR A 97 -25.66 1.36 24.90
C THR A 97 -25.24 0.29 25.93
N HIS A 98 -23.94 0.02 26.06
CA HIS A 98 -23.40 -1.00 26.96
C HIS A 98 -22.44 -0.36 27.97
N PRO A 99 -22.81 -0.22 29.26
CA PRO A 99 -22.01 0.52 30.27
C PRO A 99 -20.76 -0.22 30.76
N GLU A 100 -20.33 -1.26 30.04
CA GLU A 100 -19.15 -2.04 30.35
C GLU A 100 -17.85 -1.31 29.99
N LYS A 101 -16.75 -1.70 30.64
CA LYS A 101 -15.44 -1.09 30.36
C LYS A 101 -15.00 -1.42 28.94
N GLN A 102 -14.93 -0.41 28.09
CA GLN A 102 -14.47 -0.53 26.71
C GLN A 102 -13.08 0.09 26.55
N MET A 103 -12.33 -0.40 25.57
CA MET A 103 -11.01 0.09 25.22
C MET A 103 -10.85 0.09 23.70
N ALA A 104 -10.29 1.17 23.16
CA ALA A 104 -9.87 1.25 21.78
C ALA A 104 -8.34 1.28 21.70
N LEU A 105 -7.77 0.53 20.77
CA LEU A 105 -6.35 0.52 20.48
C LEU A 105 -6.13 1.07 19.07
N ILE A 106 -5.37 2.16 18.97
CA ILE A 106 -5.01 2.78 17.69
C ILE A 106 -3.56 2.42 17.41
N LEU A 107 -3.33 1.70 16.32
CA LEU A 107 -2.00 1.25 15.89
C LEU A 107 -1.65 1.92 14.58
N ASP A 108 -0.41 2.40 14.48
CA ASP A 108 0.19 2.84 13.23
C ASP A 108 1.57 2.18 13.09
N ALA A 109 1.91 1.81 11.86
CA ALA A 109 3.14 1.11 11.55
C ALA A 109 4.13 2.07 10.88
N GLN A 110 5.28 2.27 11.52
CA GLN A 110 6.30 3.17 11.01
C GLN A 110 7.01 2.54 9.81
N LYS A 111 7.10 3.29 8.69
CA LYS A 111 7.85 2.91 7.48
C LYS A 111 7.46 1.52 6.94
N VAL A 112 6.16 1.24 6.84
CA VAL A 112 5.62 -0.07 6.43
C VAL A 112 6.24 -0.58 5.13
N PHE A 113 6.46 0.28 4.15
CA PHE A 113 7.00 -0.10 2.85
C PHE A 113 8.53 -0.31 2.84
N ASP A 114 9.25 0.31 3.76
CA ASP A 114 10.72 0.16 3.85
C ASP A 114 11.10 -1.11 4.64
N ASN A 115 10.19 -1.61 5.48
CA ASN A 115 10.43 -2.70 6.43
C ASN A 115 9.85 -4.05 5.98
N VAL A 116 9.39 -4.18 4.73
CA VAL A 116 8.92 -5.47 4.20
C VAL A 116 10.15 -6.34 3.89
N THR A 117 10.44 -7.30 4.76
CA THR A 117 11.49 -8.32 4.57
C THR A 117 10.89 -9.59 4.00
#